data_AF-A0A1T5CX26-F1
#
_entry.id   AF-A0A1T5CX26-F1
#
_cell.length_a   1.000
_cell.length_b   1.000
_cell.length_c   1.000
_cell.angle_alpha   90.00
_cell.angle_beta   90.00
_cell.angle_gamma   90.00
#
_symmetry.space_group_name_H-M   'P 1'
#
loop_
_entity.id
_entity.type
_entity.pdbx_description
1 polymer ?
#
loop_
_entity_poly.entity_id
_entity_poly.type
_entity_poly.pdbx_seq_one_letter_code
_entity_poly.pdbx_strand_id
1 'polypeptide(L)'
;MSQIVQKLTGLHIWLTNLFFGIHFVTLYLSANRCIHNFLNIVKMGKYQIKRTSNGQFRWTLKATNGEILITSETYVSKQGCLDGVASSKVCVADKNFDKKTSTAGQPYFNQVANNYQVLGTSEMYSSIAARDNGIDSVKRNAPTATIEDLT
;
A
#
# COMPACT_ATOMS: atom_id res chain seq x y z
N MET A 1 -35.70 -51.57 22.04
CA MET A 1 -34.42 -50.82 22.16
C MET A 1 -34.43 -50.07 23.48
N SER A 2 -33.38 -50.20 24.29
CA SER A 2 -33.26 -49.54 25.60
C SER A 2 -33.19 -48.00 25.45
N GLN A 3 -33.80 -47.27 26.38
CA GLN A 3 -33.74 -45.79 26.49
C GLN A 3 -32.30 -45.25 26.48
N ILE A 4 -31.33 -46.06 26.90
CA ILE A 4 -29.90 -45.73 26.89
C ILE A 4 -29.36 -45.63 25.45
N VAL A 5 -29.80 -46.54 24.57
CA VAL A 5 -29.35 -46.58 23.17
C VAL A 5 -29.81 -45.33 22.41
N GLN A 6 -31.04 -44.86 22.66
CA GLN A 6 -31.57 -43.64 22.04
C GLN A 6 -30.84 -42.37 22.49
N LYS A 7 -30.43 -42.29 23.77
CA LYS A 7 -29.62 -41.17 24.29
C LYS A 7 -28.21 -41.15 23.72
N LEU A 8 -27.55 -42.31 23.59
CA LEU A 8 -26.23 -42.42 22.94
C LEU A 8 -26.28 -41.99 21.46
N THR A 9 -27.31 -42.39 20.71
CA THR A 9 -27.45 -42.01 19.30
C THR A 9 -27.69 -40.51 19.13
N GLY A 10 -28.49 -39.90 20.01
CA GLY A 10 -28.73 -38.45 19.98
C GLY A 10 -27.47 -37.65 20.31
N LEU A 11 -26.67 -38.11 21.28
CA LEU A 11 -25.38 -37.49 21.63
C LEU A 11 -24.37 -37.60 20.48
N HIS A 12 -24.30 -38.74 19.80
CA HIS A 12 -23.43 -38.92 18.63
C HIS A 12 -23.82 -37.98 17.48
N ILE A 13 -25.12 -37.88 17.16
CA ILE A 13 -25.61 -36.96 16.11
C ILE A 13 -25.35 -35.50 16.47
N TRP A 14 -25.54 -35.13 17.73
CA TRP A 14 -25.26 -33.77 18.22
C TRP A 14 -23.77 -33.42 18.12
N LEU A 15 -22.89 -34.35 18.52
CA LEU A 15 -21.45 -34.20 18.38
C LEU A 15 -21.04 -34.09 16.90
N THR A 16 -21.56 -34.95 16.02
CA THR A 16 -21.23 -34.87 14.58
C THR A 16 -21.65 -33.52 13.98
N ASN A 17 -22.85 -33.02 14.31
CA ASN A 17 -23.31 -31.72 13.81
C ASN A 17 -22.47 -30.55 14.36
N LEU A 18 -22.02 -30.62 15.62
CA LEU A 18 -21.11 -29.65 16.21
C LEU A 18 -19.73 -29.65 15.50
N PHE A 19 -19.18 -30.84 15.21
CA PHE A 19 -17.93 -31.00 14.49
C PHE A 19 -18.02 -30.49 13.04
N PHE A 20 -19.11 -30.78 12.32
CA PHE A 20 -19.36 -30.26 10.98
C PHE A 20 -19.49 -28.73 10.95
N GLY A 21 -20.15 -28.14 11.97
CA GLY A 21 -20.28 -26.68 12.10
C GLY A 21 -18.94 -25.98 12.32
N ILE A 22 -18.06 -26.51 13.18
CA ILE A 22 -16.75 -25.92 13.46
C ILE A 22 -15.85 -25.96 12.22
N HIS A 23 -15.85 -27.07 11.47
CA HIS A 23 -15.07 -27.20 10.24
C HIS A 23 -15.49 -26.19 9.16
N PHE A 24 -16.80 -25.97 9.03
CA PHE A 24 -17.36 -25.00 8.09
C PHE A 24 -17.00 -23.56 8.47
N VAL A 25 -17.04 -23.23 9.78
CA VAL A 25 -16.65 -21.90 10.29
C VAL A 25 -15.16 -21.63 10.06
N THR A 26 -14.28 -22.60 10.29
CA THR A 26 -12.84 -22.43 10.04
C THR A 26 -12.50 -22.23 8.56
N LEU A 27 -13.20 -22.94 7.66
CA LEU A 27 -13.02 -22.80 6.21
C LEU A 27 -13.51 -21.41 5.73
N TYR A 28 -14.65 -20.95 6.26
CA TYR A 28 -15.21 -19.64 5.99
C TYR A 28 -14.31 -18.50 6.49
N LEU A 29 -13.76 -18.62 7.70
CA LEU A 29 -12.82 -17.62 8.25
C LEU A 29 -11.50 -17.59 7.47
N SER A 30 -10.99 -18.74 7.00
CA SER A 30 -9.79 -18.82 6.15
C SER A 30 -10.02 -18.15 4.78
N ALA A 31 -11.16 -18.44 4.14
CA ALA A 31 -11.55 -17.80 2.89
C ALA A 31 -11.73 -16.28 3.03
N ASN A 32 -12.39 -15.82 4.10
CA ASN A 32 -12.53 -14.39 4.39
C ASN A 32 -11.21 -13.71 4.73
N ARG A 33 -10.26 -14.42 5.34
CA ARG A 33 -8.89 -13.91 5.58
C ARG A 33 -8.12 -13.78 4.26
N CYS A 34 -8.30 -14.71 3.32
CA CYS A 34 -7.79 -14.60 1.95
C CYS A 34 -8.44 -13.43 1.18
N ILE A 35 -9.76 -13.25 1.29
CA ILE A 35 -10.47 -12.13 0.67
C ILE A 35 -10.07 -10.80 1.32
N HIS A 36 -9.86 -10.73 2.63
CA HIS A 36 -9.33 -9.54 3.29
C HIS A 36 -7.89 -9.24 2.89
N ASN A 37 -7.02 -10.25 2.73
CA ASN A 37 -5.68 -10.04 2.19
C ASN A 37 -5.73 -9.60 0.72
N PHE A 38 -6.66 -10.14 -0.07
CA PHE A 38 -6.87 -9.74 -1.45
C PHE A 38 -7.48 -8.34 -1.58
N LEU A 39 -8.40 -7.95 -0.69
CA LEU A 39 -8.99 -6.60 -0.65
C LEU A 39 -8.02 -5.55 -0.07
N ASN A 40 -7.13 -5.94 0.84
CA ASN A 40 -6.04 -5.08 1.32
C ASN A 40 -4.97 -4.83 0.24
N ILE A 41 -4.90 -5.65 -0.81
CA ILE A 41 -4.10 -5.38 -2.02
C ILE A 41 -4.73 -4.24 -2.87
N VAL A 42 -6.02 -3.93 -2.68
CA VAL A 42 -6.76 -2.93 -3.50
C VAL A 42 -6.74 -1.52 -2.88
N LYS A 43 -5.96 -1.28 -1.80
CA LYS A 43 -5.64 0.11 -1.38
C LYS A 43 -4.63 0.71 -2.36
N MET A 44 -5.13 1.12 -3.51
CA MET A 44 -4.31 1.70 -4.56
C MET A 44 -4.11 3.18 -4.27
N GLY A 45 -2.85 3.58 -4.18
CA GLY A 45 -2.49 4.97 -4.42
C GLY A 45 -2.65 5.30 -5.90
N LYS A 46 -2.44 6.56 -6.26
CA LYS A 46 -2.42 7.00 -7.65
C LYS A 46 -1.30 7.99 -7.90
N TYR A 47 -0.64 7.83 -9.04
CA TYR A 47 0.26 8.82 -9.58
C TYR A 47 -0.55 9.82 -10.40
N GLN A 48 -0.58 11.07 -9.97
CA GLN A 48 -1.18 12.16 -10.74
C GLN A 48 -0.08 12.87 -11.53
N ILE A 49 -0.15 12.83 -12.85
CA ILE A 49 0.77 13.56 -13.73
C ILE A 49 0.11 14.89 -14.10
N LYS A 50 0.80 16.00 -13.83
CA LYS A 50 0.31 17.35 -14.14
C LYS A 50 1.32 18.10 -14.98
N ARG A 51 0.83 18.98 -15.84
CA ARG A 51 1.64 19.98 -16.52
C ARG A 51 1.77 21.22 -15.64
N THR A 52 2.99 21.71 -15.46
CA THR A 52 3.27 22.95 -14.75
C THR A 52 3.04 24.15 -15.66
N SER A 53 2.92 25.34 -15.09
CA SER A 53 2.79 26.61 -15.84
C SER A 53 3.92 26.83 -16.85
N ASN A 54 5.11 26.27 -16.56
CA ASN A 54 6.30 26.39 -17.40
C ASN A 54 6.37 25.33 -18.50
N GLY A 55 5.27 24.59 -18.72
CA GLY A 55 5.15 23.57 -19.77
C GLY A 55 5.80 22.23 -19.44
N GLN A 56 6.46 22.10 -18.28
CA GLN A 56 7.10 20.86 -17.81
C GLN A 56 6.08 19.92 -17.14
N PHE A 57 6.48 18.68 -16.87
CA PHE A 57 5.64 17.63 -16.29
C PHE A 57 6.10 17.28 -14.88
N ARG A 58 5.18 16.97 -13.98
CA ARG A 58 5.49 16.49 -12.63
C ARG A 58 4.51 15.39 -12.27
N TRP A 59 4.98 14.37 -11.55
CA TRP A 59 4.11 13.38 -10.95
C TRP A 59 4.03 13.56 -9.44
N THR A 60 2.86 13.26 -8.89
CA THR A 60 2.61 13.23 -7.44
C THR A 60 1.98 11.90 -7.08
N LEU A 61 2.61 11.16 -6.17
CA LEU A 61 2.01 9.95 -5.61
C LEU A 61 1.08 10.35 -4.47
N LYS A 62 -0.19 9.98 -4.60
CA LYS A 62 -1.20 10.13 -3.55
C LYS A 62 -1.61 8.79 -2.98
N ALA A 63 -1.80 8.74 -1.67
CA ALA A 63 -2.43 7.62 -0.98
C ALA A 63 -3.94 7.57 -1.30
N THR A 64 -4.59 6.46 -0.95
CA THR A 64 -6.04 6.26 -1.16
C THR A 64 -6.90 7.30 -0.44
N ASN A 65 -6.42 7.86 0.67
CA ASN A 65 -7.07 8.96 1.41
C ASN A 65 -6.85 10.35 0.78
N GLY A 66 -6.11 10.44 -0.33
CA GLY A 66 -5.82 11.70 -1.03
C GLY A 66 -4.59 12.45 -0.53
N GLU A 67 -3.94 11.97 0.54
CA GLU A 67 -2.70 12.56 1.07
C GLU A 67 -1.56 12.44 0.05
N ILE A 68 -0.75 13.49 -0.05
CA ILE A 68 0.44 13.50 -0.90
C ILE A 68 1.56 12.76 -0.16
N LEU A 69 2.06 11.69 -0.77
CA LEU A 69 3.17 10.92 -0.19
C LEU A 69 4.52 11.42 -0.71
N ILE A 70 4.63 11.57 -2.03
CA ILE A 70 5.84 12.02 -2.71
C ILE A 70 5.45 12.90 -3.87
N THR A 71 6.27 13.93 -4.09
CA THR A 71 6.20 14.73 -5.31
C THR A 71 7.55 14.73 -6.03
N SER A 72 7.53 14.54 -7.34
CA SER A 72 8.74 14.52 -8.17
C SER A 72 9.31 15.91 -8.41
N GLU A 73 10.54 15.98 -8.93
CA GLU A 73 11.01 17.15 -9.68
C GLU A 73 10.23 17.32 -10.99
N THR A 74 10.45 18.43 -11.68
CA THR A 74 9.82 18.67 -12.98
C THR A 74 10.65 18.03 -14.10
N TYR A 75 9.97 17.44 -15.07
CA TYR A 75 10.52 16.80 -16.26
C TYR A 75 10.20 17.62 -17.50
N VAL A 76 11.17 17.74 -18.40
CA VAL A 76 10.98 18.47 -19.66
C VAL A 76 10.04 17.72 -20.62
N SER A 77 10.02 16.39 -20.55
CA SER A 77 9.19 15.54 -21.41
C SER A 77 8.21 14.68 -20.61
N LYS A 78 7.05 14.40 -21.20
CA LYS A 78 6.05 13.50 -20.62
C LYS A 78 6.58 12.07 -20.48
N GLN A 79 7.35 11.61 -21.47
CA GLN A 79 7.99 10.29 -21.41
C GLN A 79 8.97 10.19 -20.23
N GLY A 80 9.82 11.19 -20.00
CA GLY A 80 10.74 11.18 -18.85
C GLY A 80 9.99 11.18 -17.51
N CYS A 81 8.84 11.85 -17.44
CA CYS A 81 7.94 11.79 -16.28
C CYS A 81 7.40 10.36 -16.05
N LEU A 82 6.96 9.68 -17.11
CA LEU A 82 6.48 8.29 -17.05
C LEU A 82 7.60 7.31 -16.65
N ASP A 83 8.81 7.51 -17.16
CA ASP A 83 9.99 6.69 -16.80
C ASP A 83 10.37 6.91 -15.32
N GLY A 84 10.20 8.15 -14.82
CA GLY A 84 10.32 8.49 -13.41
C GLY A 84 9.28 7.78 -12.54
N VAL A 85 8.03 7.71 -12.98
CA VAL A 85 6.97 6.93 -12.31
C VAL A 85 7.33 5.45 -12.31
N ALA A 86 7.73 4.87 -13.44
CA ALA A 86 8.13 3.47 -13.53
C ALA A 86 9.28 3.14 -12.56
N SER A 87 10.27 4.04 -12.47
CA SER A 87 11.37 3.92 -11.51
C SER A 87 10.88 3.99 -10.06
N SER A 88 9.94 4.90 -9.75
CA SER A 88 9.35 5.04 -8.41
C SER A 88 8.56 3.79 -7.98
N LYS A 89 7.91 3.09 -8.91
CA LYS A 89 7.18 1.83 -8.64
C LYS A 89 8.10 0.69 -8.21
N VAL A 90 9.31 0.62 -8.77
CA VAL A 90 10.25 -0.48 -8.51
C VAL A 90 11.25 -0.17 -7.39
N CYS A 91 11.62 1.10 -7.21
CA CYS A 91 12.60 1.56 -6.22
C CYS A 91 11.95 1.79 -4.86
N VAL A 92 11.43 0.73 -4.24
CA VAL A 92 10.70 0.75 -2.95
C VAL A 92 11.42 0.00 -1.82
N ALA A 93 12.68 -0.41 -2.02
CA ALA A 93 13.47 -1.02 -0.96
C ALA A 93 13.94 0.04 0.06
N ASP A 94 14.33 -0.36 1.26
CA ASP A 94 14.78 0.58 2.31
C ASP A 94 15.92 1.49 1.86
N LYS A 95 16.86 0.95 1.07
CA LYS A 95 17.98 1.70 0.49
C LYS A 95 17.55 2.82 -0.47
N ASN A 96 16.33 2.76 -1.00
CA ASN A 96 15.79 3.75 -1.93
C ASN A 96 15.20 4.96 -1.21
N PHE A 97 15.26 5.03 0.12
CA PHE A 97 14.75 6.14 0.90
C PHE A 97 15.89 6.84 1.65
N ASP A 98 16.32 7.99 1.13
CA ASP A 98 17.27 8.87 1.80
C ASP A 98 16.52 9.72 2.84
N LYS A 99 16.69 9.39 4.12
CA LYS A 99 15.98 10.01 5.24
C LYS A 99 16.75 11.25 5.70
N LYS A 100 16.10 12.41 5.66
CA LYS A 100 16.73 13.71 5.93
C LYS A 100 15.95 14.50 6.99
N THR A 101 16.58 15.54 7.50
CA THR A 101 15.97 16.52 8.42
C THR A 101 16.24 17.91 7.87
N SER A 102 15.21 18.75 7.81
CA SER A 102 15.34 20.12 7.35
C SER A 102 16.12 20.98 8.35
N THR A 103 16.54 22.17 7.94
CA THR A 103 17.17 23.15 8.83
C THR A 103 16.24 23.58 9.96
N ALA A 104 14.91 23.47 9.76
CA ALA A 104 13.89 23.73 10.78
C ALA A 104 13.62 22.50 11.69
N GLY A 105 14.41 21.43 11.58
CA GLY A 105 14.27 20.23 12.39
C GLY A 105 13.16 19.28 11.94
N GLN A 106 12.54 19.52 10.78
CA GLN A 106 11.42 18.70 10.29
C GLN A 106 11.95 17.50 9.48
N PRO A 107 11.65 16.25 9.86
CA PRO A 107 12.07 15.07 9.12
C PRO A 107 11.31 14.93 7.80
N TYR A 108 12.02 14.52 6.75
CA TYR A 108 11.48 14.21 5.43
C TYR A 108 12.31 13.10 4.77
N PHE A 109 11.94 12.67 3.57
CA PHE A 109 12.74 11.71 2.82
C PHE A 109 12.71 11.98 1.33
N ASN A 110 13.77 11.55 0.65
CA ASN A 110 13.85 11.48 -0.80
C ASN A 110 13.75 10.03 -1.23
N GLN A 111 12.93 9.74 -2.25
CA GLN A 111 13.00 8.47 -2.94
C GLN A 111 14.09 8.57 -4.02
N VAL A 112 15.01 7.61 -4.02
CA VAL A 112 16.14 7.55 -4.95
C VAL A 112 16.10 6.27 -5.78
N ALA A 113 16.43 6.40 -7.05
CA ALA A 113 16.62 5.27 -7.94
C ALA A 113 17.91 4.51 -7.62
N ASN A 114 18.08 3.31 -8.20
CA ASN A 114 19.28 2.50 -8.00
C ASN A 114 20.58 3.16 -8.53
N ASN A 115 20.46 4.16 -9.39
CA ASN A 115 21.55 5.00 -9.89
C ASN A 115 21.77 6.27 -9.04
N TYR A 116 21.19 6.33 -7.83
CA TYR A 116 21.25 7.47 -6.90
C TYR A 116 20.55 8.76 -7.37
N GLN A 117 19.82 8.72 -8.49
CA GLN A 117 19.02 9.85 -8.92
C GLN A 117 17.81 10.04 -8.00
N VAL A 118 17.53 11.28 -7.57
CA VAL A 118 16.31 11.60 -6.83
C VAL A 118 15.11 11.49 -7.77
N LEU A 119 14.14 10.66 -7.39
CA LEU A 119 12.88 10.47 -8.11
C LEU A 119 11.82 11.44 -7.59
N GLY A 120 11.78 11.65 -6.28
CA GLY A 120 10.89 12.61 -5.66
C GLY A 120 11.16 12.79 -4.18
N THR A 121 10.52 13.81 -3.62
CA THR A 121 10.70 14.25 -2.24
C THR A 121 9.36 14.23 -1.52
N SER A 122 9.36 13.76 -0.27
CA SER A 122 8.18 13.81 0.59
C SER A 122 7.90 15.22 1.10
N GLU A 123 6.71 15.41 1.66
CA GLU A 123 6.47 16.58 2.50
C GLU A 123 7.31 16.52 3.80
N MET A 124 7.40 17.67 4.48
CA MET A 124 8.04 17.77 5.79
C MET A 124 7.08 17.23 6.86
N TYR A 125 7.55 16.28 7.66
CA TYR A 125 6.76 15.67 8.72
C TYR A 125 7.02 16.35 10.07
N SER A 126 6.10 16.14 11.01
CA SER A 126 6.22 16.62 12.40
C SER A 126 7.13 15.75 13.27
N SER A 127 7.38 14.49 12.89
CA SER A 127 8.19 13.55 13.67
C SER A 127 8.84 12.47 12.81
N ILE A 128 9.89 11.83 13.35
CA ILE A 128 10.58 10.70 12.70
C ILE A 128 9.63 9.53 12.45
N ALA A 129 8.76 9.23 13.41
CA ALA A 129 7.74 8.20 13.28
C ALA A 129 6.74 8.52 12.15
N ALA A 130 6.32 9.79 12.01
CA ALA A 130 5.45 10.21 10.92
C ALA A 130 6.13 10.07 9.54
N ARG A 131 7.41 10.41 9.44
CA ARG A 131 8.21 10.17 8.22
C ARG A 131 8.28 8.69 7.87
N ASP A 132 8.59 7.83 8.84
CA ASP A 132 8.72 6.39 8.61
C ASP A 132 7.37 5.75 8.22
N ASN A 133 6.25 6.20 8.80
CA ASN A 133 4.91 5.83 8.34
C ASN A 133 4.63 6.27 6.90
N GLY A 134 5.13 7.46 6.52
CA GLY A 134 5.09 7.96 5.15
C GLY A 134 5.84 7.05 4.17
N ILE A 135 7.05 6.62 4.53
CA ILE A 135 7.86 5.67 3.75
C ILE A 135 7.10 4.35 3.57
N ASP A 136 6.55 3.79 4.63
CA ASP A 136 5.78 2.54 4.52
C ASP A 136 4.52 2.71 3.68
N SER A 137 3.91 3.90 3.70
CA SER A 137 2.82 4.24 2.80
C SER A 137 3.27 4.23 1.34
N VAL A 138 4.43 4.80 1.03
CA VAL A 138 4.99 4.75 -0.34
C VAL A 138 5.24 3.31 -0.77
N LYS A 139 5.87 2.49 0.07
CA LYS A 139 6.15 1.08 -0.25
C LYS A 139 4.89 0.27 -0.56
N ARG A 140 3.79 0.54 0.17
CA ARG A 140 2.50 -0.13 -0.04
C ARG A 140 1.79 0.37 -1.31
N ASN A 141 1.82 1.67 -1.56
CA ASN A 141 1.01 2.29 -2.60
C ASN A 141 1.71 2.35 -3.97
N ALA A 142 3.01 2.61 -4.01
CA ALA A 142 3.75 2.86 -5.25
C ALA A 142 3.69 1.69 -6.26
N PRO A 143 3.94 0.42 -5.88
CA PRO A 143 4.07 -0.67 -6.85
C PRO A 143 2.80 -0.92 -7.67
N THR A 144 1.63 -0.75 -7.05
CA THR A 144 0.32 -1.04 -7.66
C THR A 144 -0.47 0.23 -8.02
N ALA A 145 0.08 1.43 -7.77
CA ALA A 145 -0.62 2.67 -8.04
C ALA A 145 -0.93 2.85 -9.54
N THR A 146 -2.16 3.27 -9.83
CA THR A 146 -2.56 3.64 -11.19
C THR A 146 -1.99 5.00 -11.57
N ILE A 147 -1.88 5.25 -12.88
CA ILE A 147 -1.43 6.54 -13.40
C ILE A 147 -2.68 7.30 -13.87
N GLU A 148 -2.89 8.49 -13.30
CA GLU A 148 -3.91 9.44 -13.68
C GLU A 148 -3.23 10.62 -14.37
N ASP A 149 -3.55 10.82 -15.64
CA ASP A 149 -2.97 11.86 -16.47
C ASP A 149 -3.87 13.09 -16.50
N LEU A 150 -3.35 14.22 -16.00
CA LEU A 150 -4.05 15.49 -15.85
C LEU A 150 -3.36 16.62 -16.64
N THR A 151 -2.57 16.27 -17.66
CA THR A 151 -1.84 17.23 -18.52
C THR A 151 -2.68 17.84 -19.62
#